data_AF-A0A7Y4TN80-F1
#
_entry.id   AF-A0A7Y4TN80-F1
#
_cell.length_a   1.000
_cell.length_b   1.000
_cell.length_c   1.000
_cell.angle_alpha   90.00
_cell.angle_beta   90.00
_cell.angle_gamma   90.00
#
_symmetry.space_group_name_H-M   'P 1'
#
loop_
_entity.id
_entity.type
_entity.pdbx_description
1 polymer ?
#
loop_
_entity_poly.entity_id
_entity_poly.type
_entity_poly.pdbx_seq_one_letter_code
_entity_poly.pdbx_strand_id
1 'polypeptide(L)' 'MTVQTIPEIEAMTAAQQIELMEALWKNMSERNLNSEPPDWHGQHLEDREKALAKGEDEFITLDEFENDLRNELK' A
#
# COMPACT_ATOMS: atom_id res chain seq x y z
N MET A 1 -26.29 12.98 -15.46
CA MET A 1 -25.23 12.23 -14.77
C MET A 1 -24.55 11.35 -15.79
N THR A 2 -23.30 11.65 -16.15
CA THR A 2 -22.54 10.78 -17.05
C THR A 2 -22.07 9.58 -16.25
N VAL A 3 -22.67 8.41 -16.50
CA VAL A 3 -22.12 7.14 -16.03
C VAL A 3 -20.88 6.88 -16.89
N GLN A 4 -19.70 7.20 -16.36
CA GLN A 4 -18.47 6.71 -16.97
C GLN A 4 -18.42 5.20 -16.72
N THR A 5 -18.53 4.42 -17.80
CA THR A 5 -18.27 2.99 -17.76
C THR A 5 -16.77 2.80 -17.65
N ILE A 6 -16.30 2.41 -16.47
CA ILE A 6 -14.92 1.97 -16.27
C ILE A 6 -14.76 0.68 -17.12
N PRO A 7 -13.77 0.60 -18.04
CA PRO A 7 -13.53 -0.62 -18.78
C PRO A 7 -13.24 -1.78 -17.83
N GLU A 8 -13.43 -3.02 -18.28
CA GLU A 8 -13.05 -4.18 -17.47
C GLU A 8 -11.56 -4.07 -17.09
N ILE A 9 -11.21 -4.35 -15.83
CA ILE A 9 -9.83 -4.21 -15.33
C ILE A 9 -8.85 -5.01 -16.20
N GLU A 10 -9.31 -6.17 -16.68
CA GLU A 10 -8.60 -7.08 -17.58
C GLU A 10 -8.29 -6.47 -18.96
N ALA A 11 -9.06 -5.48 -19.39
CA ALA A 11 -8.87 -4.76 -20.65
C ALA A 11 -7.97 -3.51 -20.50
N MET A 12 -7.57 -3.15 -19.28
CA MET A 12 -6.72 -1.99 -19.02
C MET A 12 -5.24 -2.30 -19.28
N THR A 13 -4.53 -1.33 -19.84
CA THR A 13 -3.07 -1.33 -19.79
C THR A 13 -2.58 -1.16 -18.34
N ALA A 14 -1.34 -1.57 -18.05
CA ALA A 14 -0.75 -1.39 -16.72
C ALA A 14 -0.79 0.07 -16.25
N ALA A 15 -0.52 1.03 -17.14
CA ALA A 15 -0.58 2.46 -16.82
C ALA A 15 -1.99 2.90 -16.38
N GLN A 16 -3.03 2.44 -17.09
CA GLN A 16 -4.42 2.75 -16.74
C GLN A 16 -4.84 2.12 -15.40
N GLN A 17 -4.33 0.92 -15.07
CA GLN A 17 -4.58 0.31 -13.78
C GLN A 17 -3.95 1.12 -12.64
N ILE A 18 -2.72 1.61 -12.83
CA ILE A 18 -2.03 2.46 -11.84
C ILE A 18 -2.80 3.78 -11.65
N GLU A 19 -3.17 4.47 -12.74
CA GLU A 19 -3.96 5.71 -12.66
C GLU A 19 -5.30 5.50 -11.94
N LEU A 20 -5.97 4.36 -12.21
CA LEU A 20 -7.19 4.00 -11.50
C LEU A 20 -6.93 3.77 -10.01
N MET A 21 -5.88 3.03 -9.65
CA MET A 21 -5.50 2.80 -8.25
C MET A 21 -5.25 4.12 -7.52
N GLU A 22 -4.53 5.06 -8.13
CA GLU A 22 -4.27 6.39 -7.56
C GLU A 22 -5.56 7.20 -7.35
N ALA A 23 -6.45 7.22 -8.36
CA ALA A 23 -7.72 7.92 -8.27
C ALA A 23 -8.64 7.34 -7.17
N LEU A 24 -8.69 6.02 -7.06
CA LEU A 24 -9.43 5.32 -6.01
C LEU A 24 -8.83 5.62 -4.63
N TRP A 25 -7.51 5.53 -4.49
CA TRP A 25 -6.82 5.77 -3.22
C TRP A 25 -7.02 7.20 -2.72
N LYS A 26 -6.90 8.19 -3.62
CA LYS A 26 -7.18 9.59 -3.33
C LYS A 26 -8.62 9.77 -2.84
N ASN A 27 -9.59 9.19 -3.56
CA ASN A 27 -10.99 9.28 -3.17
C ASN A 27 -11.27 8.65 -1.80
N MET A 28 -10.69 7.48 -1.52
CA MET A 28 -10.85 6.79 -0.24
C MET A 28 -10.24 7.59 0.92
N SER A 29 -9.06 8.17 0.69
CA SER A 29 -8.34 9.00 1.68
C SER A 29 -9.11 10.28 2.00
N GLU A 30 -9.64 10.97 0.98
CA GLU A 30 -10.41 12.21 1.14
C GLU A 30 -11.77 11.99 1.80
N ARG A 31 -12.39 10.82 1.56
CA ARG A 31 -13.70 10.47 2.13
C ARG A 31 -13.64 10.13 3.62
N ASN A 32 -12.44 10.05 4.20
CA ASN A 32 -12.20 9.61 5.57
C ASN A 32 -13.13 8.44 5.91
N LEU A 33 -13.01 7.38 5.11
CA LEU A 33 -13.78 6.15 5.32
C LEU A 33 -13.37 5.63 6.70
N ASN A 34 -14.13 6.01 7.73
CA ASN A 34 -14.01 5.55 9.11
C ASN A 34 -14.41 4.06 9.22
N SER A 35 -13.96 3.24 8.29
CA SER A 35 -13.98 1.79 8.44
C SER A 35 -12.86 1.43 9.39
N GLU A 36 -13.18 0.66 10.42
CA GLU A 36 -12.15 0.07 11.27
C GLU A 36 -11.19 -0.75 10.39
N PRO A 37 -9.87 -0.66 10.63
CA PRO A 37 -8.92 -1.55 9.98
C PRO A 37 -9.34 -3.01 10.19
N PRO A 38 -9.05 -3.91 9.24
CA PRO A 38 -9.31 -5.33 9.43
C PRO A 38 -8.64 -5.86 10.71
N ASP A 39 -9.26 -6.83 11.39
CA ASP A 39 -8.76 -7.40 12.65
C ASP A 39 -7.31 -7.89 12.56
N TRP A 40 -6.91 -8.44 11.42
CA TRP A 40 -5.55 -8.94 11.20
C TRP A 40 -4.49 -7.83 11.19
N HIS A 41 -4.87 -6.59 10.88
CA HIS A 41 -3.92 -5.48 10.78
C HIS A 41 -3.31 -5.15 12.15
N GLY A 42 -4.13 -5.17 13.21
CA GLY A 42 -3.64 -4.98 14.58
C GLY A 42 -2.65 -6.06 14.99
N GLN A 43 -2.96 -7.34 14.70
CA GLN A 43 -2.06 -8.44 15.02
C GLN A 43 -0.70 -8.31 14.33
N HIS A 44 -0.69 -7.89 13.06
CA HIS A 44 0.55 -7.69 12.33
C HIS A 44 1.42 -6.59 12.97
N LEU A 45 0.82 -5.46 13.36
CA LEU A 45 1.53 -4.38 14.04
C LEU A 45 2.13 -4.84 15.38
N GLU A 46 1.38 -5.58 16.20
CA GLU A 46 1.88 -6.13 17.45
C GLU A 46 3.08 -7.07 17.24
N ASP A 47 3.04 -7.89 16.20
CA ASP A 47 4.12 -8.83 15.90
C ASP A 47 5.39 -8.08 15.47
N ARG A 48 5.24 -7.00 14.70
CA ARG A 48 6.36 -6.11 14.33
C ARG A 48 6.94 -5.38 15.54
N GLU A 49 6.10 -4.86 16.43
CA GLU A 49 6.56 -4.23 17.68
C GLU A 49 7.34 -5.21 18.57
N LYS A 50 6.88 -6.46 18.67
CA LYS A 50 7.59 -7.51 19.41
C LYS A 50 8.95 -7.84 18.78
N ALA A 51 9.03 -7.92 17.44
CA ALA A 51 10.29 -8.16 16.74
C ALA A 51 11.30 -7.04 16.98
N LEU A 52 10.86 -5.77 16.88
CA LEU A 52 11.69 -4.60 17.21
C LEU A 52 12.17 -4.64 18.67
N ALA A 53 11.30 -4.97 19.61
CA ALA A 53 11.64 -5.04 21.03
C ALA A 53 12.66 -6.16 21.35
N LYS A 54 12.68 -7.23 20.56
CA LYS A 54 13.65 -8.32 20.67
C LYS A 54 14.96 -8.06 19.92
N GLY A 55 15.03 -7.01 19.10
CA GLY A 55 16.14 -6.75 18.19
C GLY A 55 16.19 -7.71 17.00
N GLU A 56 15.06 -8.32 16.65
CA GLU A 56 14.90 -9.16 15.45
C GLU A 56 14.64 -8.30 14.19
N ASP A 57 14.03 -7.12 14.38
CA ASP A 57 13.81 -6.10 13.35
C ASP A 57 14.53 -4.80 13.76
N GLU A 58 14.82 -3.94 12.77
CA GLU A 58 15.35 -2.59 12.99
C GLU A 58 14.68 -1.56 12.08
N PHE A 59 14.75 -0.28 12.48
CA PHE A 59 14.36 0.82 11.62
C PHE A 59 15.51 1.17 10.69
N ILE A 60 15.23 1.18 9.39
CA ILE A 60 16.14 1.69 8.37
C ILE A 60 15.65 3.03 7.84
N THR A 61 16.58 3.81 7.30
CA THR A 61 16.28 5.03 6.56
C THR A 61 15.68 4.70 5.19
N LEU A 62 15.01 5.68 4.58
CA LEU A 62 14.49 5.52 3.22
C LEU A 62 15.64 5.32 2.20
N ASP A 63 16.78 5.98 2.41
CA ASP A 63 17.95 5.85 1.54
C ASP A 63 18.55 4.42 1.60
N GLU A 64 18.60 3.82 2.79
CA GLU A 64 19.02 2.42 2.97
C GLU A 64 18.05 1.47 2.24
N PHE A 65 16.74 1.65 2.47
CA PHE A 65 15.70 0.87 1.79
C PHE A 65 15.80 0.96 0.26
N GLU A 66 15.95 2.16 -0.30
CA GLU A 66 16.07 2.36 -1.75
C GLU A 66 17.31 1.67 -2.32
N ASN A 67 18.43 1.70 -1.60
CA ASN A 67 19.66 1.04 -2.01
C ASN A 67 19.53 -0.48 -2.01
N ASP A 68 18.95 -1.06 -0.96
CA ASP A 68 18.73 -2.51 -0.85
C ASP A 68 17.81 -3.01 -1.96
N LEU A 69 16.68 -2.32 -2.18
CA LEU A 69 15.73 -2.65 -3.24
C LEU A 69 16.39 -2.62 -4.63
N ARG A 70 17.23 -1.62 -4.91
CA ARG A 70 17.97 -1.54 -6.18
C ARG A 70 19.00 -2.65 -6.35
N ASN A 71 19.52 -3.22 -5.26
CA ASN A 71 20.47 -4.32 -5.32
C ASN A 71 19.76 -5.66 -5.53
N GLU A 72 18.56 -5.85 -4.98
CA GLU A 72 17.76 -7.06 -5.17
C GLU A 72 17.14 -7.18 -6.57
N LEU A 73 16.84 -6.06 -7.22
CA LEU A 73 16.23 -6.02 -8.56
C LEU A 73 17.23 -6.10 -9.72
N LYS A 74 18.53 -6.26 -9.45
CA LYS A 74 19.59 -6.44 -10.47
C LYS A 74 19.82 -7.91 -10.78
#